data_AF-A0A9W7FIK5-F1
#
_entry.id   AF-A0A9W7FIK5-F1
#
_cell.length_a   1.000
_cell.length_b   1.000
_cell.length_c   1.000
_cell.angle_alpha   90.00
_cell.angle_beta   90.00
_cell.angle_gamma   90.00
#
_symmetry.space_group_name_H-M   'P 1'
#
loop_
_entity.id
_entity.type
_entity.pdbx_description
1 polymer ?
#
loop_
_entity_poly.entity_id
_entity_poly.type
_entity_poly.pdbx_seq_one_letter_code
_entity_poly.pdbx_strand_id
1 'polypeptide(L)'
;MIYSALPLLLLLNLPLLSSFLLPSPHVPCCGGGSPQTHPIISSLSARPPPVKDVRYTISPLITSNTLTPSPWLMTSSKIVGSVSGRPVPLNRHRTSKGFVYNPSAKPQASLKDSVIEGMENYGDWRMAYTESGEDLRPISLFGGKVIDLKLVFRLRRPRSHYVANRAGPGRLKVKGYSAEYDDNRVTGGGMDLDNLIKFFMDSMNGVLWDDDRQVVRVGGVKVWDDVGEGEGGIDFCVRVLEEDEVGNLGSGFLEEDDVFDDGNGGNGGNGDYNDDDE
;
A
#
# COMPACT_ATOMS: atom_id res chain seq x y z
N MET A 1 -34.53 -52.33 -7.32
CA MET A 1 -35.35 -51.13 -7.60
C MET A 1 -34.38 -50.04 -8.00
N ILE A 2 -34.03 -49.88 -9.28
CA ILE A 2 -34.78 -49.24 -10.38
C ILE A 2 -34.53 -47.72 -10.42
N TYR A 3 -33.94 -47.28 -11.56
CA TYR A 3 -33.79 -45.93 -12.13
C TYR A 3 -32.88 -44.91 -11.38
N SER A 4 -32.11 -44.03 -12.04
CA SER A 4 -31.89 -43.74 -13.46
C SER A 4 -30.69 -42.81 -13.60
N ALA A 5 -29.91 -43.03 -14.65
CA ALA A 5 -28.90 -42.14 -15.19
C ALA A 5 -29.50 -40.89 -15.88
N LEU A 6 -28.62 -39.91 -16.17
CA LEU A 6 -28.61 -38.89 -17.26
C LEU A 6 -28.36 -37.44 -16.75
N PRO A 7 -27.93 -36.45 -17.59
CA PRO A 7 -26.68 -36.46 -18.38
C PRO A 7 -26.03 -35.06 -18.60
N LEU A 8 -24.87 -35.09 -19.29
CA LEU A 8 -24.40 -34.18 -20.36
C LEU A 8 -24.34 -32.64 -20.20
N LEU A 9 -23.09 -32.15 -20.34
CA LEU A 9 -22.60 -31.26 -21.42
C LEU A 9 -23.39 -29.96 -21.70
N LEU A 10 -22.80 -28.84 -21.29
CA LEU A 10 -23.05 -27.51 -21.87
C LEU A 10 -21.74 -26.99 -22.49
N LEU A 11 -21.60 -27.25 -23.80
CA LEU A 11 -20.68 -26.55 -24.69
C LEU A 11 -21.26 -25.16 -24.95
N LEU A 12 -20.62 -24.12 -24.40
CA LEU A 12 -20.88 -22.75 -24.85
C LEU A 12 -19.98 -22.41 -26.03
N ASN A 13 -20.67 -22.28 -27.16
CA ASN A 13 -20.23 -21.87 -28.47
C ASN A 13 -20.09 -20.34 -28.47
N LEU A 14 -18.89 -19.79 -28.69
CA LEU A 14 -18.69 -18.36 -28.93
C LEU A 14 -18.16 -18.15 -30.35
N PRO A 15 -18.90 -17.44 -31.22
CA PRO A 15 -18.41 -17.10 -32.55
C PRO A 15 -17.37 -15.97 -32.51
N LEU A 16 -16.31 -16.22 -33.27
CA LEU A 16 -15.32 -15.25 -33.74
C LEU A 16 -15.94 -14.21 -34.69
N LEU A 17 -15.19 -13.11 -34.88
CA LEU A 17 -15.35 -12.02 -35.86
C LEU A 17 -16.27 -10.90 -35.35
N SER A 18 -15.92 -9.62 -35.44
CA SER A 18 -15.35 -8.94 -36.60
C SER A 18 -14.71 -7.61 -36.19
N SER A 19 -13.50 -7.42 -36.70
CA SER A 19 -12.91 -6.18 -37.23
C SER A 19 -13.78 -4.91 -37.12
N PHE A 20 -13.30 -3.90 -36.39
CA PHE A 20 -13.66 -2.50 -36.62
C PHE A 20 -12.42 -1.68 -36.93
N LEU A 21 -12.51 -1.05 -38.09
CA LEU A 21 -11.53 -0.19 -38.73
C LEU A 21 -11.37 1.13 -37.96
N LEU A 22 -10.12 1.54 -37.83
CA LEU A 22 -9.70 2.91 -37.55
C LEU A 22 -10.18 3.86 -38.64
N PRO A 23 -10.53 5.10 -38.27
CA PRO A 23 -10.08 6.25 -39.03
C PRO A 23 -9.24 7.19 -38.18
N SER A 24 -8.10 7.60 -38.75
CA SER A 24 -7.25 8.69 -38.31
C SER A 24 -7.47 9.90 -39.25
N PRO A 25 -6.77 11.04 -39.08
CA PRO A 25 -7.22 12.20 -38.32
C PRO A 25 -7.55 13.40 -39.23
N HIS A 26 -8.36 14.34 -38.74
CA HIS A 26 -8.48 15.68 -39.33
C HIS A 26 -7.83 16.72 -38.41
N VAL A 27 -6.78 17.35 -38.95
CA VAL A 27 -6.14 18.58 -38.47
C VAL A 27 -6.87 19.76 -39.10
N PRO A 28 -7.15 20.83 -38.33
CA PRO A 28 -7.23 22.17 -38.90
C PRO A 28 -6.08 23.06 -38.42
N CYS A 29 -5.43 23.67 -39.41
CA CYS A 29 -4.43 24.71 -39.28
C CYS A 29 -5.06 26.10 -39.02
N CYS A 30 -4.30 26.95 -38.31
CA CYS A 30 -4.15 28.40 -38.44
C CYS A 30 -5.37 29.36 -38.32
N GLY A 31 -5.26 30.28 -37.35
CA GLY A 31 -5.86 31.62 -37.32
C GLY A 31 -5.69 32.18 -35.90
N GLY A 32 -4.94 33.24 -35.57
CA GLY A 32 -4.60 34.43 -36.34
C GLY A 32 -5.59 35.56 -36.03
N GLY A 33 -5.50 36.19 -34.86
CA GLY A 33 -6.39 37.31 -34.48
C GLY A 33 -6.06 38.01 -33.16
N SER A 34 -5.40 39.17 -33.28
CA SER A 34 -5.35 40.40 -32.46
C SER A 34 -5.26 40.40 -30.91
N PRO A 35 -4.48 41.35 -30.33
CA PRO A 35 -4.48 41.63 -28.89
C PRO A 35 -5.62 42.59 -28.53
N GLN A 36 -6.52 42.15 -27.65
CA GLN A 36 -7.41 43.05 -26.91
C GLN A 36 -6.87 43.24 -25.49
N THR A 37 -6.41 44.44 -25.20
CA THR A 37 -6.30 45.00 -23.85
C THR A 37 -7.69 45.30 -23.31
N HIS A 38 -8.00 44.85 -22.08
CA HIS A 38 -8.86 45.43 -21.02
C HIS A 38 -9.21 44.29 -20.02
N PRO A 39 -9.74 44.58 -18.82
CA PRO A 39 -9.17 45.28 -17.68
C PRO A 39 -8.97 44.34 -16.47
N ILE A 40 -8.43 44.91 -15.40
CA ILE A 40 -8.25 44.33 -14.05
C ILE A 40 -9.51 43.58 -13.60
N ILE A 41 -9.40 42.25 -13.42
CA ILE A 41 -10.40 41.43 -12.71
C ILE A 41 -9.69 40.67 -11.60
N SER A 42 -10.00 41.09 -10.39
CA SER A 42 -10.31 40.30 -9.19
C SER A 42 -9.58 38.97 -9.02
N SER A 43 -8.78 38.91 -7.95
CA SER A 43 -8.18 37.72 -7.36
C SER A 43 -9.15 36.53 -7.32
N LEU A 44 -9.10 35.71 -8.37
CA LEU A 44 -9.68 34.38 -8.38
C LEU A 44 -8.88 33.55 -7.39
N SER A 45 -9.45 33.39 -6.20
CA SER A 45 -9.11 32.37 -5.22
C SER A 45 -8.90 31.05 -5.95
N ALA A 46 -7.64 30.66 -6.14
CA ALA A 46 -7.26 29.39 -6.73
C ALA A 46 -7.98 28.28 -5.95
N ARG A 47 -8.99 27.65 -6.58
CA ARG A 47 -9.57 26.45 -6.02
C ARG A 47 -8.43 25.44 -5.88
N PRO A 48 -8.28 24.78 -4.72
CA PRO A 48 -7.30 23.71 -4.62
C PRO A 48 -7.57 22.72 -5.76
N PRO A 49 -6.51 22.21 -6.42
CA PRO A 49 -6.69 21.28 -7.53
C PRO A 49 -7.53 20.09 -7.07
N PRO A 50 -8.40 19.53 -7.93
CA PRO A 50 -9.19 18.36 -7.59
C PRO A 50 -8.21 17.25 -7.18
N VAL A 51 -8.35 16.77 -5.95
CA VAL A 51 -7.64 15.58 -5.46
C VAL A 51 -8.01 14.45 -6.40
N LYS A 52 -7.03 13.92 -7.14
CA LYS A 52 -7.24 12.74 -7.99
C LYS A 52 -7.85 11.65 -7.11
N ASP A 53 -8.99 11.11 -7.50
CA ASP A 53 -9.62 10.00 -6.77
C ASP A 53 -8.61 8.85 -6.69
N VAL A 54 -8.11 8.62 -5.48
CA VAL A 54 -7.32 7.43 -5.17
C VAL A 54 -8.35 6.33 -4.99
N ARG A 55 -8.39 5.40 -5.95
CA ARG A 55 -9.21 4.20 -5.84
C ARG A 55 -8.32 3.09 -5.34
N TYR A 56 -8.83 2.41 -4.33
CA TYR A 56 -8.21 1.23 -3.77
C TYR A 56 -8.98 0.00 -4.29
N THR A 57 -8.27 -1.07 -4.64
CA THR A 57 -8.88 -2.32 -5.10
C THR A 57 -8.30 -3.49 -4.32
N ILE A 58 -9.08 -4.53 -4.06
CA ILE A 58 -8.59 -5.70 -3.32
C ILE A 58 -7.74 -6.58 -4.25
N SER A 59 -6.63 -7.14 -3.77
CA SER A 59 -5.75 -8.00 -4.57
C SER A 59 -5.31 -9.27 -3.83
N PRO A 60 -5.24 -10.44 -4.50
CA PRO A 60 -4.89 -11.71 -3.86
C PRO A 60 -3.52 -11.69 -3.17
N LEU A 61 -3.40 -12.31 -1.99
CA LEU A 61 -2.14 -12.40 -1.25
C LEU A 61 -1.22 -13.37 -1.98
N ILE A 62 -0.05 -12.88 -2.37
CA ILE A 62 1.00 -13.71 -2.94
C ILE A 62 1.82 -14.28 -1.79
N THR A 63 1.32 -15.32 -1.14
CA THR A 63 2.14 -16.15 -0.24
C THR A 63 2.87 -17.21 -1.08
N SER A 64 4.19 -17.24 -0.97
CA SER A 64 5.09 -18.02 -1.83
C SER A 64 4.93 -19.55 -1.77
N ASN A 65 4.12 -20.12 -0.87
CA ASN A 65 4.08 -21.58 -0.65
C ASN A 65 2.68 -22.22 -0.51
N THR A 66 1.58 -21.51 -0.78
CA THR A 66 0.23 -22.12 -0.71
C THR A 66 -0.63 -21.68 -1.90
N LEU A 67 -1.01 -22.66 -2.73
CA LEU A 67 -1.86 -22.55 -3.92
C LEU A 67 -3.34 -22.26 -3.56
N THR A 68 -3.60 -21.20 -2.82
CA THR A 68 -4.96 -20.65 -2.66
C THR A 68 -4.93 -19.16 -2.99
N PRO A 69 -5.57 -18.72 -4.09
CA PRO A 69 -5.51 -17.34 -4.57
C PRO A 69 -6.40 -16.39 -3.77
N SER A 70 -6.51 -16.57 -2.45
CA SER A 70 -7.34 -15.70 -1.61
C SER A 70 -6.57 -14.45 -1.19
N PRO A 71 -7.12 -13.23 -1.40
CA PRO A 71 -6.60 -11.98 -0.85
C PRO A 71 -6.58 -11.88 0.67
N TRP A 72 -7.23 -12.80 1.34
CA TRP A 72 -7.48 -12.72 2.77
C TRP A 72 -7.27 -14.07 3.45
N LEU A 73 -6.60 -14.03 4.60
CA LEU A 73 -6.56 -15.10 5.59
C LEU A 73 -7.07 -14.50 6.91
N MET A 74 -8.21 -14.98 7.38
CA MET A 74 -8.84 -14.50 8.61
C MET A 74 -8.99 -15.65 9.61
N THR A 75 -8.44 -15.46 10.79
CA THR A 75 -8.64 -16.29 11.98
C THR A 75 -9.14 -15.38 13.09
N SER A 76 -9.68 -15.94 14.18
CA SER A 76 -10.14 -15.15 15.33
C SER A 76 -9.08 -14.20 15.91
N SER A 77 -7.79 -14.49 15.68
CA SER A 77 -6.66 -13.71 16.19
C SER A 77 -5.81 -13.03 15.11
N LYS A 78 -6.10 -13.19 13.81
CA LYS A 78 -5.24 -12.64 12.75
C LYS A 78 -5.99 -12.38 11.46
N ILE A 79 -5.74 -11.22 10.87
CA ILE A 79 -6.17 -10.84 9.53
C ILE A 79 -4.95 -10.49 8.71
N VAL A 80 -4.90 -11.02 7.49
CA VAL A 80 -3.95 -10.61 6.47
C VAL A 80 -4.74 -10.13 5.27
N GLY A 81 -4.35 -8.99 4.72
CA GLY A 81 -5.05 -8.33 3.63
C GLY A 81 -4.12 -7.59 2.69
N SER A 82 -4.64 -7.28 1.51
CA SER A 82 -3.95 -6.43 0.53
C SER A 82 -4.92 -5.52 -0.20
N VAL A 83 -4.51 -4.25 -0.30
CA VAL A 83 -5.23 -3.19 -0.98
C VAL A 83 -4.32 -2.57 -2.03
N SER A 84 -4.62 -2.78 -3.30
CA SER A 84 -3.97 -2.15 -4.44
C SER A 84 -4.36 -0.70 -4.58
N GLY A 85 -3.44 0.10 -5.12
CA GLY A 85 -3.56 1.55 -5.24
C GLY A 85 -2.36 2.26 -4.63
N ARG A 86 -2.06 3.46 -5.13
CA ARG A 86 -0.91 4.24 -4.66
C ARG A 86 -1.07 4.57 -3.16
N PRO A 87 -0.16 4.14 -2.28
CA PRO A 87 -0.20 4.55 -0.87
C PRO A 87 -0.17 6.08 -0.75
N VAL A 88 -0.92 6.64 0.18
CA VAL A 88 -1.00 8.09 0.40
C VAL A 88 -0.42 8.39 1.78
N PRO A 89 0.58 9.28 1.91
CA PRO A 89 1.07 9.68 3.22
C PRO A 89 0.05 10.60 3.89
N LEU A 90 0.02 10.61 5.23
CA LEU A 90 -0.86 11.51 5.96
C LEU A 90 -0.47 12.96 5.68
N ASN A 91 -1.36 13.71 5.06
CA ASN A 91 -1.20 15.14 4.93
C ASN A 91 -1.55 15.79 6.27
N ARG A 92 -0.64 16.63 6.78
CA ARG A 92 -0.89 17.43 7.99
C ARG A 92 -2.20 18.22 7.85
N HIS A 93 -2.89 18.47 8.95
CA HIS A 93 -4.05 19.36 9.01
C HIS A 93 -3.72 20.73 8.42
N ARG A 94 -4.74 21.38 7.87
CA ARG A 94 -4.63 22.72 7.28
C ARG A 94 -5.67 23.64 7.88
N THR A 95 -5.29 24.88 8.08
CA THR A 95 -6.20 25.94 8.52
C THR A 95 -6.51 26.86 7.35
N SER A 96 -7.78 27.09 7.06
CA SER A 96 -8.23 28.06 6.07
C SER A 96 -9.46 28.79 6.59
N LYS A 97 -9.43 30.12 6.55
CA LYS A 97 -10.53 30.99 7.05
C LYS A 97 -10.96 30.68 8.50
N GLY A 98 -10.02 30.30 9.37
CA GLY A 98 -10.30 29.94 10.77
C GLY A 98 -10.79 28.51 11.00
N PHE A 99 -10.99 27.72 9.95
CA PHE A 99 -11.38 26.30 10.06
C PHE A 99 -10.17 25.39 9.86
N VAL A 100 -9.97 24.44 10.76
CA VAL A 100 -9.00 23.35 10.62
C VAL A 100 -9.68 22.18 9.91
N TYR A 101 -9.09 21.66 8.84
CA TYR A 101 -9.60 20.48 8.14
C TYR A 101 -8.49 19.46 7.90
N ASN A 102 -8.91 18.19 7.81
CA ASN A 102 -8.05 17.06 7.45
C ASN A 102 -8.08 16.85 5.93
N PRO A 103 -7.03 17.25 5.17
CA PRO A 103 -6.97 17.01 3.73
C PRO A 103 -6.94 15.52 3.35
N SER A 104 -6.64 14.63 4.29
CA SER A 104 -6.57 13.17 4.09
C SER A 104 -7.92 12.48 4.31
N ALA A 105 -8.95 13.17 4.79
CA ALA A 105 -10.22 12.55 5.17
C ALA A 105 -10.88 11.73 4.05
N LYS A 106 -10.89 12.26 2.82
CA LYS A 106 -11.47 11.56 1.67
C LYS A 106 -10.63 10.32 1.27
N PRO A 107 -9.30 10.40 1.11
CA PRO A 107 -8.46 9.22 0.91
C PRO A 107 -8.57 8.17 2.03
N GLN A 108 -8.69 8.60 3.30
CA GLN A 108 -8.87 7.69 4.45
C GLN A 108 -10.20 6.93 4.35
N ALA A 109 -11.29 7.64 4.05
CA ALA A 109 -12.59 7.02 3.81
C ALA A 109 -12.53 6.02 2.66
N SER A 110 -11.90 6.38 1.53
CA SER A 110 -11.78 5.45 0.41
C SER A 110 -10.96 4.20 0.74
N LEU A 111 -9.89 4.30 1.55
CA LEU A 111 -9.13 3.14 2.00
C LEU A 111 -9.99 2.26 2.91
N LYS A 112 -10.70 2.88 3.86
CA LYS A 112 -11.64 2.23 4.77
C LYS A 112 -12.72 1.47 4.02
N ASP A 113 -13.37 2.08 3.04
CA ASP A 113 -14.42 1.46 2.23
C ASP A 113 -13.89 0.23 1.48
N SER A 114 -12.70 0.30 0.89
CA SER A 114 -12.09 -0.84 0.18
C SER A 114 -11.68 -1.98 1.09
N VAL A 115 -11.25 -1.69 2.33
CA VAL A 115 -10.96 -2.74 3.32
C VAL A 115 -12.27 -3.41 3.78
N ILE A 116 -13.31 -2.62 4.06
CA ILE A 116 -14.63 -3.13 4.44
C ILE A 116 -15.17 -4.03 3.32
N GLU A 117 -15.21 -3.54 2.07
CA GLU A 117 -15.63 -4.33 0.91
C GLU A 117 -14.83 -5.65 0.79
N GLY A 118 -13.53 -5.61 1.05
CA GLY A 118 -12.68 -6.81 1.06
C GLY A 118 -13.06 -7.81 2.14
N MET A 119 -13.41 -7.33 3.32
CA MET A 119 -13.84 -8.15 4.45
C MET A 119 -15.26 -8.71 4.27
N GLU A 120 -16.19 -7.91 3.71
CA GLU A 120 -17.57 -8.35 3.43
C GLU A 120 -17.60 -9.55 2.48
N ASN A 121 -16.74 -9.53 1.47
CA ASN A 121 -16.59 -10.63 0.51
C ASN A 121 -16.06 -11.93 1.14
N TYR A 122 -15.52 -11.90 2.36
CA TYR A 122 -14.95 -13.07 3.05
C TYR A 122 -15.92 -13.77 4.02
N GLY A 123 -17.11 -13.21 4.24
CA GLY A 123 -18.23 -13.95 4.84
C GLY A 123 -18.27 -14.08 6.38
N ASP A 124 -17.47 -13.32 7.12
CA ASP A 124 -17.57 -13.25 8.60
C ASP A 124 -17.39 -11.82 9.12
N TRP A 125 -17.85 -10.85 8.34
CA TRP A 125 -17.91 -9.46 8.80
C TRP A 125 -19.13 -9.32 9.71
N ARG A 126 -18.90 -9.10 11.01
CA ARG A 126 -19.97 -8.94 11.99
C ARG A 126 -20.45 -7.50 11.99
N MET A 127 -21.58 -7.26 11.33
CA MET A 127 -22.48 -6.21 11.77
C MET A 127 -23.08 -6.64 13.10
N ALA A 128 -22.72 -6.00 14.23
CA ALA A 128 -23.65 -5.99 15.36
C ALA A 128 -24.59 -4.83 15.19
N TYR A 129 -25.84 -5.14 15.47
CA TYR A 129 -26.82 -4.15 15.83
C TYR A 129 -26.40 -3.55 17.17
N THR A 130 -26.41 -2.23 17.25
CA THR A 130 -26.47 -1.55 18.54
C THR A 130 -27.77 -1.97 19.23
N GLU A 131 -27.78 -2.10 20.57
CA GLU A 131 -28.99 -2.47 21.33
C GLU A 131 -30.17 -1.51 21.07
N SER A 132 -29.87 -0.28 20.62
CA SER A 132 -30.86 0.72 20.22
C SER A 132 -31.51 0.46 18.86
N GLY A 133 -30.98 -0.45 18.02
CA GLY A 133 -31.53 -0.78 16.71
C GLY A 133 -31.48 0.34 15.65
N GLU A 134 -30.96 1.52 16.00
CA GLU A 134 -31.05 2.71 15.14
C GLU A 134 -29.78 3.00 14.32
N ASP A 135 -28.63 2.42 14.67
CA ASP A 135 -27.37 2.62 13.92
C ASP A 135 -26.63 1.28 13.71
N LEU A 136 -26.47 0.89 12.45
CA LEU A 136 -25.53 -0.15 12.03
C LEU A 136 -24.12 0.44 12.03
N ARG A 137 -23.39 0.26 13.14
CA ARG A 137 -21.96 0.59 13.17
C ARG A 137 -21.16 -0.69 13.00
N PRO A 138 -20.12 -0.68 12.13
CA PRO A 138 -19.12 -1.73 12.13
C PRO A 138 -18.64 -1.96 13.57
N ILE A 139 -18.76 -3.17 14.10
CA ILE A 139 -18.02 -3.49 15.31
C ILE A 139 -16.56 -3.54 14.90
N SER A 140 -15.71 -2.84 15.64
CA SER A 140 -14.28 -3.01 15.49
C SER A 140 -13.92 -4.47 15.67
N LEU A 141 -13.29 -5.05 14.65
CA LEU A 141 -13.09 -6.50 14.61
C LEU A 141 -12.28 -7.03 15.79
N PHE A 142 -11.35 -6.23 16.30
CA PHE A 142 -10.53 -6.53 17.47
C PHE A 142 -10.84 -5.62 18.66
N GLY A 143 -12.11 -5.25 18.86
CA GLY A 143 -12.52 -4.39 19.98
C GLY A 143 -12.04 -4.89 21.34
N GLY A 144 -11.42 -4.00 22.12
CA GLY A 144 -10.82 -4.32 23.43
C GLY A 144 -9.62 -5.27 23.44
N LYS A 145 -9.05 -5.65 22.29
CA LYS A 145 -7.86 -6.51 22.20
C LYS A 145 -6.57 -5.71 22.01
N VAL A 146 -5.44 -6.32 22.40
CA VAL A 146 -4.10 -5.77 22.15
C VAL A 146 -3.59 -6.29 20.81
N ILE A 147 -3.01 -5.40 20.00
CA ILE A 147 -2.78 -5.68 18.57
C ILE A 147 -1.34 -5.41 18.15
N ASP A 148 -0.83 -6.29 17.29
CA ASP A 148 0.40 -6.15 16.51
C ASP A 148 0.07 -5.91 15.04
N LEU A 149 0.61 -4.82 14.49
CA LEU A 149 0.35 -4.35 13.13
C LEU A 149 1.62 -4.42 12.28
N LYS A 150 1.56 -5.12 11.15
CA LYS A 150 2.63 -5.12 10.14
C LYS A 150 2.12 -4.59 8.81
N LEU A 151 2.85 -3.67 8.21
CA LEU A 151 2.50 -2.97 6.98
C LEU A 151 3.63 -3.09 5.94
N VAL A 152 3.26 -3.41 4.71
CA VAL A 152 4.13 -3.38 3.54
C VAL A 152 3.56 -2.37 2.55
N PHE A 153 4.25 -1.26 2.39
CA PHE A 153 3.88 -0.23 1.41
C PHE A 153 4.57 -0.50 0.09
N ARG A 154 3.83 -1.04 -0.87
CA ARG A 154 4.26 -1.23 -2.25
C ARG A 154 4.19 0.11 -2.97
N LEU A 155 5.34 0.73 -3.22
CA LEU A 155 5.43 2.00 -3.92
C LEU A 155 5.57 1.78 -5.42
N ARG A 156 4.88 2.61 -6.19
CA ARG A 156 5.05 2.63 -7.65
C ARG A 156 6.52 2.90 -8.00
N ARG A 157 7.10 1.99 -8.77
CA ARG A 157 8.48 2.10 -9.24
C ARG A 157 8.67 3.26 -10.24
N PRO A 158 9.82 3.96 -10.22
CA PRO A 158 10.12 4.99 -11.21
C PRO A 158 10.12 4.44 -12.64
N ARG A 159 9.66 5.24 -13.61
CA ARG A 159 9.59 4.82 -15.03
C ARG A 159 10.96 4.42 -15.58
N SER A 160 12.03 5.05 -15.11
CA SER A 160 13.41 4.73 -15.50
C SER A 160 13.82 3.29 -15.22
N HIS A 161 13.13 2.58 -14.32
CA HIS A 161 13.44 1.18 -14.00
C HIS A 161 12.87 0.21 -15.04
N TYR A 162 11.99 0.68 -15.94
CA TYR A 162 11.35 -0.15 -16.95
C TYR A 162 11.97 0.01 -18.34
N VAL A 163 11.95 -1.05 -19.13
CA VAL A 163 12.37 -1.08 -20.54
C VAL A 163 11.50 -0.12 -21.35
N ALA A 164 12.17 0.81 -22.03
CA ALA A 164 11.55 1.93 -22.76
C ALA A 164 10.63 2.82 -21.90
N ASN A 165 10.87 2.89 -20.58
CA ASN A 165 10.10 3.70 -19.63
C ASN A 165 8.60 3.36 -19.55
N ARG A 166 8.22 2.12 -19.88
CA ARG A 166 6.83 1.64 -19.84
C ARG A 166 6.67 0.54 -18.81
N ALA A 167 5.79 0.77 -17.83
CA ALA A 167 5.44 -0.22 -16.82
C ALA A 167 4.77 -1.45 -17.46
N GLY A 168 4.84 -2.58 -16.77
CA GLY A 168 4.19 -3.83 -17.16
C GLY A 168 4.99 -5.07 -16.76
N PRO A 169 4.34 -6.24 -16.74
CA PRO A 169 4.95 -7.49 -16.35
C PRO A 169 6.12 -7.85 -17.27
N GLY A 170 7.23 -8.30 -16.69
CA GLY A 170 8.44 -8.68 -17.43
C GLY A 170 9.20 -7.52 -18.08
N ARG A 171 8.81 -6.25 -17.84
CA ARG A 171 9.47 -5.07 -18.43
C ARG A 171 10.48 -4.39 -17.52
N LEU A 172 10.83 -5.00 -16.39
CA LEU A 172 11.84 -4.46 -15.50
C LEU A 172 13.23 -4.61 -16.14
N LYS A 173 14.03 -3.55 -16.09
CA LYS A 173 15.43 -3.63 -16.51
C LYS A 173 16.19 -4.54 -15.54
N VAL A 174 17.08 -5.39 -16.06
CA VAL A 174 17.95 -6.28 -15.24
C VAL A 174 18.75 -5.46 -14.22
N LYS A 175 19.25 -4.29 -14.62
CA LYS A 175 19.95 -3.34 -13.72
C LYS A 175 19.07 -2.78 -12.60
N GLY A 176 17.74 -2.82 -12.74
CA GLY A 176 16.78 -2.39 -11.73
C GLY A 176 16.59 -3.37 -10.57
N TYR A 177 17.25 -4.54 -10.61
CA TYR A 177 17.25 -5.53 -9.53
C TYR A 177 18.47 -5.46 -8.62
N SER A 178 19.61 -4.91 -9.06
CA SER A 178 20.79 -4.85 -8.21
C SER A 178 20.59 -3.79 -7.13
N ALA A 179 20.37 -4.25 -5.89
CA ALA A 179 20.35 -3.42 -4.68
C ALA A 179 21.55 -2.47 -4.58
N GLU A 180 22.66 -2.85 -5.20
CA GLU A 180 23.93 -2.12 -5.29
C GLU A 180 23.86 -0.81 -6.11
N TYR A 181 22.87 -0.63 -6.98
CA TYR A 181 22.74 0.56 -7.85
C TYR A 181 21.62 1.52 -7.45
N ASP A 182 20.80 1.16 -6.45
CA ASP A 182 19.66 1.95 -5.95
C ASP A 182 19.97 2.46 -4.53
N ASP A 183 21.17 3.04 -4.35
CA ASP A 183 21.54 3.79 -3.14
C ASP A 183 20.65 5.05 -2.96
N ASN A 184 19.95 5.44 -4.04
CA ASN A 184 18.67 6.13 -3.93
C ASN A 184 17.61 5.11 -3.47
N ARG A 185 17.64 4.80 -2.18
CA ARG A 185 16.69 3.97 -1.43
C ARG A 185 15.23 4.24 -1.87
N VAL A 186 14.29 3.43 -1.40
CA VAL A 186 12.83 3.69 -1.53
C VAL A 186 12.42 4.96 -0.74
N THR A 187 12.98 6.11 -1.11
CA THR A 187 13.06 7.39 -0.40
C THR A 187 12.78 8.56 -1.36
N GLY A 188 12.98 8.37 -2.68
CA GLY A 188 12.85 9.44 -3.69
C GLY A 188 11.45 10.04 -3.90
N GLY A 189 10.45 9.66 -3.09
CA GLY A 189 9.06 10.11 -3.24
C GLY A 189 8.58 11.15 -2.22
N GLY A 190 9.40 11.54 -1.23
CA GLY A 190 8.93 12.39 -0.12
C GLY A 190 7.83 11.74 0.73
N MET A 191 7.78 10.40 0.71
CA MET A 191 6.81 9.60 1.46
C MET A 191 7.54 8.98 2.64
N ASP A 192 7.50 9.69 3.76
CA ASP A 192 8.06 9.19 5.01
C ASP A 192 7.22 8.01 5.50
N LEU A 193 7.91 7.00 6.05
CA LEU A 193 7.27 5.75 6.44
C LEU A 193 6.28 5.95 7.60
N ASP A 194 6.63 6.79 8.57
CA ASP A 194 5.75 7.18 9.68
C ASP A 194 4.46 7.84 9.18
N ASN A 195 4.53 8.72 8.17
CA ASN A 195 3.35 9.35 7.59
C ASN A 195 2.45 8.34 6.85
N LEU A 196 3.03 7.30 6.24
CA LEU A 196 2.27 6.20 5.63
C LEU A 196 1.59 5.32 6.68
N ILE A 197 2.33 4.94 7.73
CA ILE A 197 1.81 4.17 8.86
C ILE A 197 0.66 4.92 9.51
N LYS A 198 0.86 6.20 9.82
CA LYS A 198 -0.15 7.03 10.47
C LYS A 198 -1.40 7.20 9.61
N PHE A 199 -1.24 7.38 8.29
CA PHE A 199 -2.39 7.41 7.38
C PHE A 199 -3.22 6.13 7.46
N PHE A 200 -2.57 4.97 7.44
CA PHE A 200 -3.24 3.68 7.55
C PHE A 200 -3.93 3.53 8.91
N MET A 201 -3.24 3.85 10.01
CA MET A 201 -3.79 3.74 11.36
C MET A 201 -5.03 4.63 11.54
N ASP A 202 -4.94 5.90 11.17
CA ASP A 202 -6.07 6.84 11.24
C ASP A 202 -7.27 6.36 10.39
N SER A 203 -7.01 5.68 9.25
CA SER A 203 -8.06 5.17 8.36
C SER A 203 -8.82 3.97 8.94
N MET A 204 -8.13 3.12 9.71
CA MET A 204 -8.65 1.85 10.21
C MET A 204 -9.30 1.93 11.61
N ASN A 205 -9.22 3.09 12.26
CA ASN A 205 -9.93 3.36 13.51
C ASN A 205 -11.45 3.17 13.36
N GLY A 206 -12.05 2.43 14.30
CA GLY A 206 -13.44 2.00 14.27
C GLY A 206 -13.77 1.00 13.15
N VAL A 207 -12.76 0.31 12.60
CA VAL A 207 -12.93 -0.77 11.61
C VAL A 207 -12.20 -2.02 12.08
N LEU A 208 -10.87 -1.94 12.16
CA LEU A 208 -10.05 -3.07 12.60
C LEU A 208 -9.95 -3.09 14.13
N TRP A 209 -9.91 -1.92 14.76
CA TRP A 209 -9.83 -1.71 16.21
C TRP A 209 -10.62 -0.45 16.60
N ASP A 210 -10.96 -0.31 17.89
CA ASP A 210 -11.74 0.83 18.39
C ASP A 210 -10.92 2.11 18.40
N ASP A 211 -9.67 2.01 18.85
CA ASP A 211 -8.78 3.13 19.08
C ASP A 211 -7.32 2.72 18.83
N ASP A 212 -6.51 3.62 18.29
CA ASP A 212 -5.13 3.35 17.87
C ASP A 212 -4.22 2.98 19.05
N ARG A 213 -4.61 3.35 20.28
CA ARG A 213 -3.99 2.90 21.54
C ARG A 213 -3.95 1.38 21.72
N GLN A 214 -4.78 0.62 21.00
CA GLN A 214 -4.76 -0.85 21.03
C GLN A 214 -3.54 -1.44 20.29
N VAL A 215 -2.93 -0.67 19.39
CA VAL A 215 -1.77 -1.09 18.62
C VAL A 215 -0.51 -0.86 19.46
N VAL A 216 0.02 -1.94 20.04
CA VAL A 216 1.22 -1.87 20.91
C VAL A 216 2.51 -2.06 20.14
N ARG A 217 2.44 -2.66 18.94
CA ARG A 217 3.57 -2.82 18.04
C ARG A 217 3.15 -2.50 16.62
N VAL A 218 3.95 -1.68 15.95
CA VAL A 218 3.77 -1.35 14.54
C VAL A 218 5.08 -1.52 13.79
N GLY A 219 5.05 -2.34 12.75
CA GLY A 219 6.16 -2.52 11.81
C GLY A 219 5.73 -2.05 10.43
N GLY A 220 6.59 -1.31 9.74
CA GLY A 220 6.35 -0.85 8.38
C GLY A 220 7.58 -1.01 7.52
N VAL A 221 7.40 -1.45 6.27
CA VAL A 221 8.46 -1.47 5.26
C VAL A 221 7.98 -0.85 3.96
N LYS A 222 8.89 -0.21 3.23
CA LYS A 222 8.64 0.27 1.87
C LYS A 222 9.33 -0.66 0.89
N VAL A 223 8.59 -1.10 -0.12
CA VAL A 223 9.13 -1.93 -1.20
C VAL A 223 8.71 -1.33 -2.54
N TRP A 224 9.46 -1.61 -3.60
CA TRP A 224 9.00 -1.28 -4.94
C TRP A 224 7.94 -2.29 -5.38
N ASP A 225 6.84 -1.81 -5.94
CA ASP A 225 5.80 -2.68 -6.49
C ASP A 225 6.29 -3.33 -7.79
N ASP A 226 6.32 -4.64 -7.78
CA ASP A 226 6.67 -5.52 -8.89
C ASP A 226 5.48 -6.39 -9.35
N VAL A 227 4.31 -6.21 -8.71
CA VAL A 227 3.08 -6.94 -9.03
C VAL A 227 2.29 -6.20 -10.11
N GLY A 228 1.83 -6.94 -11.13
CA GLY A 228 0.95 -6.42 -12.17
C GLY A 228 1.54 -5.23 -12.95
N GLU A 229 0.84 -4.10 -12.94
CA GLU A 229 1.28 -2.85 -13.61
C GLU A 229 2.13 -1.93 -12.71
N GLY A 230 2.42 -2.34 -11.47
CA GLY A 230 3.19 -1.52 -10.53
C GLY A 230 2.41 -0.29 -10.05
N GLU A 231 1.10 -0.43 -9.80
CA GLU A 231 0.23 0.67 -9.37
C GLU A 231 0.50 1.11 -7.92
N GLY A 232 1.17 0.25 -7.15
CA GLY A 232 1.35 0.36 -5.72
C GLY A 232 0.27 -0.38 -4.95
N GLY A 233 0.45 -0.45 -3.64
CA GLY A 233 -0.52 -1.04 -2.73
C GLY A 233 -0.06 -1.02 -1.28
N ILE A 234 -0.94 -1.49 -0.41
CA ILE A 234 -0.71 -1.67 1.01
C ILE A 234 -1.07 -3.11 1.34
N ASP A 235 -0.08 -3.89 1.74
CA ASP A 235 -0.32 -5.20 2.34
C ASP A 235 -0.22 -5.05 3.86
N PHE A 236 -1.13 -5.70 4.57
CA PHE A 236 -1.21 -5.56 6.01
C PHE A 236 -1.48 -6.87 6.69
N CYS A 237 -0.98 -6.99 7.92
CA CYS A 237 -1.24 -8.09 8.81
C CYS A 237 -1.55 -7.52 10.19
N VAL A 238 -2.76 -7.77 10.68
CA VAL A 238 -3.20 -7.42 12.03
C VAL A 238 -3.31 -8.69 12.85
N ARG A 239 -2.67 -8.74 14.02
CA ARG A 239 -2.69 -9.90 14.89
C ARG A 239 -3.04 -9.48 16.31
N VAL A 240 -3.95 -10.21 16.95
CA VAL A 240 -4.21 -10.10 18.39
C VAL A 240 -3.05 -10.73 19.15
N LEU A 241 -2.50 -10.00 20.12
CA LEU A 241 -1.49 -10.51 21.03
C LEU A 241 -2.16 -11.12 22.27
N GLU A 242 -1.64 -12.26 22.69
CA GLU A 242 -2.01 -12.88 23.96
C GLU A 242 -1.26 -12.21 25.13
N GLU A 243 -1.78 -12.36 26.36
CA GLU A 243 -1.26 -11.63 27.55
C GLU A 243 0.22 -11.94 27.84
N ASP A 244 0.64 -13.18 27.60
CA ASP A 244 2.02 -13.65 27.73
C ASP A 244 2.94 -13.03 26.67
N GLU A 245 2.47 -12.86 25.44
CA GLU A 245 3.21 -12.16 24.39
C GLU A 245 3.41 -10.68 24.74
N VAL A 246 2.39 -10.03 25.31
CA VAL A 246 2.46 -8.61 25.70
C VAL A 246 3.51 -8.41 26.80
N GLY A 247 3.59 -9.31 27.79
CA GLY A 247 4.61 -9.28 28.83
C GLY A 247 6.04 -9.38 28.28
N ASN A 248 6.22 -10.13 27.19
CA ASN A 248 7.54 -10.34 26.58
C ASN A 248 7.99 -9.19 25.67
N LEU A 249 7.10 -8.28 25.23
CA LEU A 249 7.45 -7.15 24.35
C LEU A 249 8.54 -6.24 24.95
N GLY A 250 8.59 -6.11 26.27
CA GLY A 250 9.59 -5.28 26.96
C GLY A 250 10.98 -5.93 27.06
N SER A 251 11.07 -7.25 26.90
CA SER A 251 12.33 -8.00 27.11
C SER A 251 13.21 -8.11 25.87
N GLY A 252 12.60 -8.26 24.68
CA GLY A 252 13.36 -8.49 23.44
C GLY A 252 13.89 -7.23 22.73
N PHE A 253 13.50 -6.02 23.15
CA PHE A 253 13.93 -4.79 22.47
C PHE A 253 15.29 -4.26 22.94
N LEU A 254 15.81 -4.76 24.08
CA LEU A 254 17.07 -4.29 24.66
C LEU A 254 18.27 -5.23 24.42
N GLU A 255 18.08 -6.35 23.71
CA GLU A 255 19.12 -7.39 23.58
C GLU A 255 19.69 -7.57 22.16
N GLU A 256 19.29 -6.76 21.17
CA GLU A 256 19.86 -6.81 19.80
C GLU A 256 20.73 -5.58 19.42
N ASP A 257 21.21 -4.80 20.40
CA ASP A 257 22.37 -3.91 20.21
C ASP A 257 23.67 -4.72 20.37
N ASP A 258 23.79 -5.80 19.61
CA ASP A 258 25.04 -6.55 19.49
C ASP A 258 26.02 -5.73 18.64
N VAL A 259 26.86 -5.00 19.37
CA VAL A 259 28.30 -4.83 19.10
C VAL A 259 28.61 -4.45 17.65
N PHE A 260 28.47 -3.15 17.34
CA PHE A 260 29.39 -2.54 16.39
C PHE A 260 30.78 -2.63 17.02
N ASP A 261 31.47 -3.72 16.72
CA ASP A 261 32.91 -3.85 16.89
C ASP A 261 33.53 -2.75 16.02
N ASP A 262 33.77 -1.59 16.63
CA ASP A 262 34.66 -0.58 16.12
C ASP A 262 36.04 -1.23 16.05
N GLY A 263 36.25 -2.01 15.00
CA GLY A 263 37.51 -2.60 14.59
C GLY A 263 38.49 -1.50 14.22
N ASN A 264 38.87 -0.69 15.21
CA ASN A 264 40.11 0.04 15.28
C ASN A 264 41.23 -0.98 15.56
N GLY A 265 41.37 -1.92 14.63
CA GLY A 265 42.56 -2.74 14.50
C GLY A 265 43.69 -1.82 14.04
N GLY A 266 44.34 -1.18 15.01
CA GLY A 266 45.58 -0.47 14.79
C GLY A 266 46.57 -1.39 14.09
N ASN A 267 46.89 -1.06 12.83
CA ASN A 267 47.96 -1.68 12.08
C ASN A 267 49.29 -1.17 12.66
N GLY A 268 49.70 -1.76 13.78
CA GLY A 268 50.96 -1.47 14.46
C GLY A 268 51.97 -2.59 14.27
N GLY A 269 53.07 -2.29 13.58
CA GLY A 269 54.33 -3.04 13.58
C GLY A 269 54.32 -4.33 12.75
N ASN A 270 55.40 -4.81 12.14
CA ASN A 270 56.81 -4.43 12.02
C ASN A 270 57.22 -4.95 10.63
N GLY A 271 58.04 -4.28 9.85
CA GLY A 271 59.49 -4.30 10.06
C GLY A 271 60.04 -5.66 9.68
N ASP A 272 60.45 -5.84 8.42
CA ASP A 272 61.53 -6.76 8.09
C ASP A 272 62.37 -6.20 6.94
N TYR A 273 63.62 -5.93 7.30
CA TYR A 273 64.73 -5.59 6.43
C TYR A 273 65.06 -6.82 5.58
N ASN A 274 65.10 -6.66 4.26
CA ASN A 274 65.86 -7.55 3.40
C ASN A 274 67.15 -6.82 3.02
N ASP A 275 68.14 -6.92 3.92
CA ASP A 275 69.54 -7.01 3.51
C ASP A 275 69.78 -8.49 3.22
N ASP A 276 70.33 -8.81 2.04
CA ASP A 276 71.23 -9.94 1.77
C ASP A 276 71.47 -10.03 0.25
N ASP A 277 72.53 -9.34 -0.17
CA ASP A 277 73.69 -9.81 -0.95
C ASP A 277 73.58 -10.83 -2.11
N GLU A 278 74.42 -10.53 -3.12
CA GLU A 278 74.96 -11.29 -4.27
C GLU A 278 74.25 -11.24 -5.64
#